data_AF-A0A2H9MNX5-F1
#
_entry.id   AF-A0A2H9MNX5-F1
#
_cell.length_a   1.000
_cell.length_b   1.000
_cell.length_c   1.000
_cell.angle_alpha   90.00
_cell.angle_beta   90.00
_cell.angle_gamma   90.00
#
_symmetry.space_group_name_H-M   'P 1'
#
loop_
_entity.id
_entity.type
_entity.pdbx_description
1 polymer ?
#
loop_
_entity_poly.entity_id
_entity_poly.type
_entity_poly.pdbx_seq_one_letter_code
_entity_poly.pdbx_strand_id
1 'polypeptide(L)'
;MILMKKILPILMTGLLLFTFFKVSPAKGEGGILVKVETDKTVYKLGETVNITFTISNESNVFQKLTFNTAQTYDFVIFNIAKNDLGFYRWSQGKMFAQVITEINLEPDEVKIFKEQWNQKSNSGSP
;
A
#
# COMPACT_ATOMS: atom_id res chain seq x y z
N MET A 1 9.89 -8.19 -48.63
CA MET A 1 8.47 -8.17 -48.23
C MET A 1 8.30 -9.07 -47.02
N ILE A 2 8.19 -8.42 -45.85
CA ILE A 2 7.66 -8.86 -44.55
C ILE A 2 8.34 -10.08 -43.87
N LEU A 3 9.32 -9.75 -43.04
CA LEU A 3 9.83 -10.59 -41.96
C LEU A 3 8.82 -10.54 -40.78
N MET A 4 8.01 -11.59 -40.59
CA MET A 4 7.17 -11.74 -39.39
C MET A 4 8.05 -12.15 -38.21
N LYS A 5 8.48 -11.17 -37.43
CA LYS A 5 9.07 -11.37 -36.10
C LYS A 5 7.95 -11.85 -35.17
N LYS A 6 7.82 -13.17 -35.00
CA LYS A 6 6.91 -13.75 -33.99
C LYS A 6 7.43 -13.30 -32.62
N ILE A 7 6.82 -12.25 -32.07
CA ILE A 7 6.97 -11.89 -30.67
C ILE A 7 6.23 -12.98 -29.90
N LEU A 8 7.03 -13.88 -29.34
CA LEU A 8 6.57 -14.91 -28.42
C LEU A 8 5.85 -14.20 -27.26
N PRO A 9 4.58 -14.49 -26.94
CA PRO A 9 4.02 -14.04 -25.69
C PRO A 9 4.82 -14.75 -24.59
N ILE A 10 5.63 -14.00 -23.85
CA ILE A 10 6.19 -14.49 -22.59
C ILE A 10 4.99 -14.61 -21.66
N LEU A 11 4.34 -15.77 -21.73
CA LEU A 11 3.43 -16.23 -20.70
C LEU A 11 4.32 -16.39 -19.47
N MET A 12 4.35 -15.36 -18.62
CA MET A 12 5.01 -15.46 -17.33
C MET A 12 4.15 -16.40 -16.49
N THR A 13 4.34 -17.70 -16.71
CA THR A 13 3.93 -18.77 -15.81
C THR A 13 4.73 -18.59 -14.53
N GLY A 14 4.31 -17.61 -13.74
CA GLY A 14 4.60 -17.60 -12.32
C GLY A 14 3.81 -18.77 -11.75
N LEU A 15 4.51 -19.86 -11.45
CA LEU A 15 4.07 -20.80 -10.43
C LEU A 15 4.02 -19.99 -9.12
N LEU A 16 2.93 -19.26 -8.91
CA LEU A 16 2.68 -18.52 -7.69
C LEU A 16 2.29 -19.57 -6.66
N LEU A 17 3.29 -20.02 -5.89
CA LEU A 17 3.04 -20.41 -4.51
C LEU A 17 2.15 -19.33 -3.92
N PHE A 18 0.90 -19.68 -3.63
CA PHE A 18 -0.11 -18.83 -3.03
C PHE A 18 0.37 -18.42 -1.64
N THR A 19 1.26 -17.44 -1.58
CA THR A 19 1.40 -16.63 -0.39
C THR A 19 0.24 -15.65 -0.48
N PHE A 20 -0.84 -15.98 0.23
CA PHE A 20 -1.80 -14.96 0.62
C PHE A 20 -0.97 -13.83 1.22
N PHE A 21 -0.90 -12.68 0.57
CA PHE A 21 -0.62 -11.46 1.31
C PHE A 21 -1.85 -11.23 2.19
N LYS A 22 -1.93 -11.97 3.30
CA LYS A 22 -2.63 -11.46 4.45
C LYS A 22 -1.86 -10.21 4.82
N VAL A 23 -2.37 -9.04 4.43
CA VAL A 23 -2.09 -7.84 5.20
C VAL A 23 -2.74 -8.13 6.54
N SER A 24 -1.95 -8.72 7.43
CA SER A 24 -2.38 -8.97 8.80
C SER A 24 -2.70 -7.59 9.36
N PRO A 25 -3.91 -7.38 9.87
CA PRO A 25 -4.17 -6.16 10.59
C PRO A 25 -3.13 -6.04 11.70
N ALA A 26 -2.40 -4.93 11.73
CA ALA A 26 -1.59 -4.61 12.88
C ALA A 26 -2.55 -4.09 13.96
N LYS A 27 -2.71 -4.86 15.04
CA LYS A 27 -3.42 -4.39 16.22
C LYS A 27 -2.45 -3.52 17.02
N GLY A 28 -2.69 -2.20 17.01
CA GLY A 28 -1.98 -1.24 17.85
C GLY A 28 -2.40 -1.34 19.31
N GLU A 29 -1.69 -0.62 20.17
CA GLU A 29 -2.14 -0.40 21.56
C GLU A 29 -3.54 0.24 21.57
N GLY A 30 -4.36 -0.09 22.57
CA GLY A 30 -5.68 0.54 22.75
C GLY A 30 -6.81 0.07 21.83
N GLY A 31 -6.62 -0.98 21.01
CA GLY A 31 -7.69 -1.49 20.13
C GLY A 31 -7.76 -0.81 18.76
N ILE A 32 -6.68 -0.14 18.35
CA ILE A 32 -6.53 0.37 16.99
C ILE A 32 -6.23 -0.79 16.03
N LEU A 33 -6.95 -0.84 14.93
CA LEU A 33 -6.68 -1.74 13.81
C LEU A 33 -6.21 -0.92 12.61
N VAL A 34 -5.12 -1.36 11.97
CA VAL A 34 -4.67 -0.80 10.69
C VAL A 34 -4.76 -1.85 9.60
N LYS A 35 -5.36 -1.50 8.47
CA LYS A 35 -5.54 -2.37 7.32
C LYS A 35 -5.10 -1.67 6.04
N VAL A 36 -4.43 -2.41 5.15
CA VAL A 36 -4.06 -1.94 3.81
C VAL A 36 -4.56 -2.96 2.81
N GLU A 37 -5.28 -2.51 1.79
CA GLU A 37 -5.87 -3.39 0.78
C GLU A 37 -5.74 -2.78 -0.60
N THR A 38 -5.74 -3.66 -1.60
CA THR A 38 -5.86 -3.29 -3.00
C THR A 38 -7.24 -3.66 -3.52
N ASP A 39 -7.74 -2.95 -4.53
CA ASP A 39 -9.05 -3.21 -5.11
C ASP A 39 -9.17 -4.55 -5.86
N LYS A 40 -8.03 -5.16 -6.21
CA LYS A 40 -7.94 -6.45 -6.91
C LYS A 40 -6.74 -7.25 -6.38
N THR A 41 -6.75 -8.54 -6.67
CA THR A 41 -5.65 -9.45 -6.36
C THR A 41 -4.70 -9.67 -7.54
N VAL A 42 -5.12 -9.31 -8.76
CA VAL A 42 -4.34 -9.46 -9.99
C VAL A 42 -4.54 -8.22 -10.87
N TYR A 43 -3.44 -7.72 -11.42
CA TYR A 43 -3.40 -6.54 -12.28
C TYR A 43 -2.62 -6.85 -13.56
N LYS A 44 -2.99 -6.20 -14.67
CA LYS A 44 -2.14 -6.14 -15.86
C LYS A 44 -0.95 -5.21 -15.62
N LEU A 45 0.15 -5.43 -16.32
CA LEU A 45 1.30 -4.51 -16.25
C LEU A 45 0.88 -3.08 -16.62
N GLY A 46 1.20 -2.13 -15.76
CA GLY A 46 0.86 -0.72 -15.92
C GLY A 46 -0.60 -0.37 -15.60
N GLU A 47 -1.42 -1.34 -15.20
CA GLU A 47 -2.76 -1.07 -14.67
C GLU A 47 -2.64 -0.32 -13.33
N THR A 48 -3.50 0.70 -13.13
CA THR A 48 -3.51 1.42 -11.86
C THR A 48 -4.03 0.52 -10.74
N VAL A 49 -3.27 0.47 -9.64
CA VAL A 49 -3.63 -0.20 -8.40
C VAL A 49 -4.27 0.83 -7.47
N ASN A 50 -5.52 0.61 -7.06
CA ASN A 50 -6.16 1.46 -6.05
C ASN A 50 -5.90 0.85 -4.68
N ILE A 51 -5.25 1.61 -3.81
CA ILE A 51 -4.83 1.20 -2.48
C ILE A 51 -5.73 1.91 -1.46
N THR A 52 -6.29 1.15 -0.53
CA THR A 52 -7.08 1.67 0.58
C THR A 52 -6.34 1.39 1.88
N PHE A 53 -5.99 2.45 2.61
CA PHE A 53 -5.43 2.39 3.95
C PHE A 53 -6.53 2.78 4.95
N THR A 54 -6.76 1.93 5.94
CA THR A 54 -7.83 2.08 6.92
C THR A 54 -7.24 2.05 8.33
N ILE A 55 -7.61 3.03 9.14
CA ILE A 55 -7.39 3.03 10.60
C ILE A 55 -8.76 2.96 11.25
N SER A 56 -8.98 1.97 12.12
CA SER A 56 -10.20 1.88 12.91
C SER A 56 -9.91 1.78 14.39
N ASN A 57 -10.80 2.32 15.21
CA ASN A 57 -10.82 2.08 16.64
C ASN A 57 -11.84 0.99 16.96
N GLU A 58 -11.39 -0.24 17.23
CA GLU A 58 -12.27 -1.37 17.57
C GLU A 58 -12.48 -1.52 19.09
N SER A 59 -12.13 -0.48 19.85
CA SER A 59 -12.40 -0.40 21.28
C SER A 59 -13.63 0.44 21.57
N ASN A 60 -14.16 0.31 22.78
CA ASN A 60 -15.24 1.14 23.30
C ASN A 60 -14.75 2.44 23.96
N VAL A 61 -13.48 2.83 23.75
CA VAL A 61 -12.87 4.02 24.34
C VAL A 61 -12.31 4.91 23.23
N PHE A 62 -12.43 6.22 23.41
CA PHE A 62 -11.79 7.21 22.53
C PHE A 62 -10.28 6.96 22.40
N GLN A 63 -9.77 7.01 21.18
CA GLN A 63 -8.34 6.85 20.88
C GLN A 63 -7.79 8.10 20.21
N LYS A 64 -6.64 8.57 20.69
CA LYS A 64 -5.88 9.66 20.08
C LYS A 64 -4.54 9.14 19.57
N LEU A 65 -4.30 9.33 18.27
CA LEU A 65 -3.02 9.04 17.63
C LEU A 65 -2.28 10.36 17.37
N THR A 66 -1.11 10.52 17.98
CA THR A 66 -0.29 11.73 17.83
C THR A 66 0.92 11.47 16.95
N PHE A 67 1.12 12.35 15.97
CA PHE A 67 2.22 12.31 15.01
C PHE A 67 3.04 13.59 15.14
N ASN A 68 4.37 13.47 15.05
CA ASN A 68 5.27 14.62 15.18
C ASN A 68 5.33 15.50 13.91
N THR A 69 4.69 15.07 12.82
CA THR A 69 4.65 15.78 11.53
C THR A 69 3.27 15.62 10.90
N ALA A 70 3.03 16.31 9.78
CA ALA A 70 1.85 16.10 8.95
C ALA A 70 1.78 14.71 8.27
N GLN A 71 2.81 13.88 8.37
CA GLN A 71 2.77 12.50 7.87
C GLN A 71 2.03 11.59 8.87
N THR A 72 0.79 11.20 8.52
CA THR A 72 -0.07 10.37 9.38
C THR A 72 -0.13 8.91 8.99
N TYR A 73 0.43 8.53 7.83
CA TYR A 73 0.58 7.14 7.41
C TYR A 73 1.73 6.97 6.42
N ASP A 74 2.10 5.73 6.16
CA ASP A 74 3.06 5.34 5.13
C ASP A 74 2.84 3.88 4.75
N PHE A 75 3.24 3.50 3.54
CA PHE A 75 3.30 2.10 3.12
C PHE A 75 4.43 1.89 2.12
N VAL A 76 4.89 0.64 2.06
CA VAL A 76 5.93 0.20 1.12
C VAL A 76 5.39 -0.97 0.31
N ILE A 77 5.69 -0.97 -0.98
CA ILE A 77 5.43 -2.05 -1.91
C ILE A 77 6.76 -2.73 -2.21
N PHE A 78 6.77 -4.05 -2.09
CA PHE A 78 7.94 -4.88 -2.35
C PHE A 78 7.79 -5.56 -3.72
N ASN A 79 8.90 -5.70 -4.43
CA ASN A 79 9.01 -6.54 -5.61
C ASN A 79 9.74 -7.84 -5.25
N ILE A 80 8.97 -8.85 -4.84
CA ILE A 80 9.52 -10.15 -4.42
C ILE A 80 10.33 -10.81 -5.54
N ALA A 81 9.86 -10.72 -6.79
CA ALA A 81 10.52 -11.36 -7.93
C ALA A 81 11.95 -10.82 -8.17
N LYS A 82 12.19 -9.54 -7.86
CA LYS A 82 13.50 -8.89 -7.94
C LYS A 82 14.24 -8.84 -6.59
N ASN A 83 13.67 -9.42 -5.53
CA ASN A 83 14.14 -9.29 -4.15
C ASN A 83 14.35 -7.82 -3.72
N ASP A 84 13.47 -6.92 -4.16
CA ASP A 84 13.54 -5.50 -3.87
C ASP A 84 12.46 -5.12 -2.85
N LEU A 85 12.87 -4.98 -1.59
CA LEU A 85 12.01 -4.60 -0.47
C LEU A 85 11.79 -3.08 -0.35
N GLY A 86 12.34 -2.30 -1.28
CA GLY A 86 12.18 -0.84 -1.31
C GLY A 86 11.58 -0.35 -2.62
N PHE A 87 10.93 -1.24 -3.39
CA PHE A 87 10.52 -0.94 -4.77
C PHE A 87 9.73 0.36 -4.87
N TYR A 88 8.73 0.55 -4.00
CA TYR A 88 8.03 1.82 -3.88
C TYR A 88 7.65 2.12 -2.43
N ARG A 89 7.89 3.35 -1.97
CA ARG A 89 7.43 3.89 -0.69
C ARG A 89 6.58 5.12 -0.92
N TRP A 90 5.38 5.16 -0.35
CA TRP A 90 4.42 6.26 -0.58
C TRP A 90 4.98 7.62 -0.16
N SER A 91 5.65 7.69 0.98
CA SER A 91 6.23 8.93 1.51
C SER A 91 7.46 9.42 0.75
N GLN A 92 8.12 8.57 -0.05
CA GLN A 92 9.38 8.94 -0.70
C GLN A 92 9.15 10.00 -1.78
N GLY A 93 9.85 11.13 -1.64
CA GLY A 93 9.72 12.30 -2.51
C GLY A 93 8.62 13.28 -2.08
N LYS A 94 7.85 12.97 -1.04
CA LYS A 94 6.89 13.91 -0.44
C LYS A 94 7.56 14.73 0.66
N MET A 95 7.10 15.96 0.85
CA MET A 95 7.50 16.82 1.97
C MET A 95 6.32 16.94 2.95
N PHE A 96 6.61 16.87 4.24
CA PHE A 96 5.61 16.97 5.31
C PHE A 96 5.96 18.14 6.22
N ALA A 97 4.94 18.94 6.57
CA ALA A 97 5.11 20.03 7.51
C ALA A 97 5.49 19.51 8.90
N GLN A 98 6.38 20.22 9.59
CA GLN A 98 6.81 19.92 10.96
C GLN A 98 5.80 20.47 11.96
N VAL A 99 4.63 19.83 12.02
CA VAL A 99 3.53 20.18 12.92
C VAL A 99 3.01 18.93 13.60
N ILE A 100 2.74 19.03 14.90
CA ILE A 100 2.08 17.95 15.64
C ILE A 100 0.68 17.76 15.03
N THR A 101 0.42 16.54 14.57
CA THR A 101 -0.85 16.16 13.94
C THR A 101 -1.53 15.11 14.79
N GLU A 102 -2.83 15.26 15.02
CA GLU A 102 -3.63 14.31 15.79
C GLU A 102 -4.67 13.65 14.88
N ILE A 103 -4.79 12.33 14.97
CA ILE A 103 -5.94 11.57 14.49
C ILE A 103 -6.74 11.15 15.72
N ASN A 104 -7.91 11.76 15.87
CA ASN A 104 -8.88 11.41 16.91
C ASN A 104 -9.88 10.39 16.33
N LEU A 105 -10.10 9.31 17.07
CA LEU A 105 -10.99 8.21 16.71
C LEU A 105 -11.95 7.93 17.87
N GLU A 106 -13.23 8.20 17.66
CA GLU A 106 -14.30 7.73 18.54
C GLU A 106 -14.38 6.19 18.53
N PRO A 107 -15.06 5.57 19.52
CA PRO A 107 -15.38 4.15 19.46
C PRO A 107 -16.00 3.75 18.12
N ASP A 108 -15.51 2.65 17.55
CA ASP A 108 -15.91 2.11 16.24
C ASP A 108 -15.67 3.05 15.04
N GLU A 109 -15.00 4.19 15.22
CA GLU A 109 -14.71 5.12 14.13
C GLU A 109 -13.67 4.52 13.17
N VAL A 110 -13.89 4.76 11.88
CA VAL A 110 -13.02 4.33 10.79
C VAL A 110 -12.58 5.55 9.97
N LYS A 111 -11.26 5.73 9.80
CA LYS A 111 -10.68 6.68 8.86
C LYS A 111 -10.08 5.94 7.67
N ILE A 112 -10.40 6.41 6.46
CA ILE A 112 -10.04 5.78 5.19
C ILE A 112 -9.21 6.76 4.36
N PHE A 113 -8.07 6.30 3.86
CA PHE A 113 -7.19 7.02 2.95
C PHE A 113 -7.07 6.21 1.66
N LYS A 114 -7.22 6.88 0.52
CA LYS A 114 -7.23 6.24 -0.80
C LYS A 114 -6.08 6.76 -1.64
N GLU A 115 -5.28 5.83 -2.14
CA GLU A 115 -4.08 6.13 -2.92
C GLU A 115 -4.09 5.36 -4.24
N GLN A 116 -3.38 5.87 -5.23
CA GLN A 116 -3.21 5.23 -6.52
C GLN A 116 -1.75 4.96 -6.80
N TRP A 117 -1.46 3.78 -7.32
CA TRP A 117 -0.11 3.38 -7.71
C TRP A 117 -0.10 2.87 -9.14
N ASN A 118 0.87 3.34 -9.93
CA ASN A 118 0.99 3.06 -11.36
C ASN A 118 1.95 1.90 -11.67
N GLN A 119 2.27 1.07 -10.68
CA GLN A 119 3.22 -0.04 -10.77
C GLN A 119 4.68 0.34 -11.04
N LYS A 120 5.06 1.59 -10.75
CA LYS A 120 6.45 2.04 -10.89
C LYS A 120 7.11 2.24 -9.53
N SER A 121 8.42 2.06 -9.49
CA SER A 121 9.25 2.45 -8.36
C SER A 121 9.21 3.96 -8.12
N ASN A 122 9.74 4.43 -6.97
CA ASN A 122 9.91 5.87 -6.75
C ASN A 122 10.83 6.54 -7.77
N SER A 123 11.70 5.78 -8.45
CA SER A 123 12.54 6.28 -9.55
C SER A 123 11.86 6.19 -10.94
N GLY A 124 10.64 5.68 -11.02
CA GLY A 124 9.87 5.56 -12.25
C GLY A 124 10.10 4.28 -13.04
N SER A 125 10.89 3.34 -12.51
CA SER A 125 11.17 2.05 -13.15
C SER A 125 10.00 1.06 -12.96
N PRO A 126 9.68 0.25 -13.98
CA PRO A 126 8.72 -0.85 -13.84
C PRO A 126 9.31 -2.09 -13.14
#